data_AF-Q75F04-F1
#
_entry.id   AF-Q75F04-F1
#
_cell.length_a   1.000
_cell.length_b   1.000
_cell.length_c   1.000
_cell.angle_alpha   90.00
_cell.angle_beta   90.00
_cell.angle_gamma   90.00
#
_symmetry.space_group_name_H-M   'P 1'
#
loop_
_entity.id
_entity.type
_entity.pdbx_description
1 polymer ?
#
loop_
_entity_poly.entity_id
_entity_poly.type
_entity_poly.pdbx_seq_one_letter_code
_entity_poly.pdbx_strand_id
1 'polypeptide(L)'
;MSQSNGIATLLKAEKEAHEIVASARRYRQERLKQAKLDALQEINEYRRRKEQELREYEAANAGGAEELERDAEQRAQKELDEIRRVAGAKRDAVVELLIDAVTKPQHELHVNAG
;
A
#
# COMPACT_ATOMS: atom_id res chain seq x y z
N MET A 1 35.18 -47.09 62.41
CA MET A 1 35.71 -46.23 61.33
C MET A 1 34.83 -46.18 60.07
N SER A 2 33.88 -47.11 59.86
CA SER A 2 33.12 -47.21 58.60
C SER A 2 31.91 -46.26 58.46
N GLN A 3 31.34 -45.74 59.55
CA GLN A 3 30.17 -44.83 59.46
C GLN A 3 30.50 -43.43 58.90
N SER A 4 31.67 -42.89 59.23
CA SER A 4 32.09 -41.55 58.78
C SER A 4 32.26 -41.45 57.26
N ASN A 5 32.83 -42.49 56.64
CA ASN A 5 33.06 -42.54 55.18
C ASN A 5 31.75 -42.66 54.36
N GLY A 6 30.73 -43.34 54.90
CA GLY A 6 29.43 -43.43 54.25
C GLY A 6 28.70 -42.09 54.21
N ILE A 7 28.71 -41.36 55.31
CA ILE A 7 28.11 -40.02 55.41
C ILE A 7 28.80 -39.05 54.45
N ALA A 8 30.13 -39.04 54.39
CA ALA A 8 30.87 -38.18 53.46
C ALA A 8 30.52 -38.46 51.99
N THR A 9 30.28 -39.73 51.63
CA THR A 9 29.87 -40.12 50.28
C THR A 9 28.46 -39.63 49.95
N LEU A 10 27.52 -39.74 50.90
CA LEU A 10 26.15 -39.24 50.73
C LEU A 10 26.11 -37.71 50.61
N LEU A 11 26.88 -36.99 51.43
CA LEU A 11 26.98 -35.52 51.34
C LEU A 11 27.57 -35.07 50.00
N LYS A 12 28.54 -35.81 49.46
CA LYS A 12 29.10 -35.53 48.12
C LYS A 12 28.05 -35.75 47.03
N ALA A 13 27.31 -36.85 47.08
CA ALA A 13 26.23 -37.14 46.13
C ALA A 13 25.09 -36.11 46.21
N GLU A 14 24.75 -35.65 47.42
CA GLU A 14 23.76 -34.57 47.64
C GLU A 14 24.23 -33.26 47.01
N LYS A 15 25.50 -32.89 47.18
CA LYS A 15 26.08 -31.70 46.55
C LYS A 15 26.04 -31.79 45.02
N GLU A 16 26.45 -32.92 44.45
CA GLU A 16 26.41 -33.15 43.00
C GLU A 16 24.98 -33.08 42.45
N ALA A 17 24.01 -33.68 43.15
CA ALA A 17 22.59 -33.60 42.79
C ALA A 17 22.07 -32.15 42.82
N HIS A 18 22.45 -31.38 43.85
CA HIS A 18 22.11 -29.95 43.93
C HIS A 18 22.71 -29.14 42.80
N GLU A 19 23.97 -29.39 42.43
CA GLU A 19 24.63 -28.71 41.31
C GLU A 19 23.97 -29.03 39.97
N ILE A 20 23.56 -30.28 39.74
CA ILE A 20 22.80 -30.70 38.55
C ILE A 20 21.46 -29.95 38.47
N VAL A 21 20.71 -29.90 39.57
CA VAL A 21 19.42 -29.19 39.59
C VAL A 21 19.60 -27.69 39.42
N ALA A 22 20.62 -27.09 40.03
CA ALA A 22 20.91 -25.67 39.91
C ALA A 22 21.31 -25.29 38.47
N SER A 23 22.16 -26.10 37.82
CA SER A 23 22.55 -25.88 36.42
C SER A 23 21.35 -26.01 35.48
N ALA A 24 20.49 -27.02 35.67
CA ALA A 24 19.26 -27.18 34.88
C ALA A 24 18.31 -25.97 35.04
N ARG A 25 18.17 -25.43 36.25
CA ARG A 25 17.35 -24.23 36.51
C ARG A 25 17.93 -22.99 35.82
N ARG A 26 19.25 -22.79 35.87
CA ARG A 26 19.93 -21.68 35.17
C ARG A 26 19.76 -21.80 33.66
N TYR A 27 20.01 -22.98 33.10
CA TYR A 27 19.81 -23.25 31.68
C TYR A 27 18.38 -22.96 31.22
N ARG A 28 17.37 -23.37 32.00
CA ARG A 28 15.96 -23.05 31.72
C ARG A 28 15.72 -21.53 31.71
N GLN A 29 16.25 -20.80 32.68
CA GLN A 29 16.11 -19.35 32.74
C GLN A 29 16.78 -18.65 31.55
N GLU A 30 17.97 -19.10 31.17
CA GLU A 30 18.69 -18.58 29.99
C GLU A 30 17.91 -18.85 28.70
N ARG A 31 17.40 -20.07 28.50
CA ARG A 31 16.57 -20.42 27.33
C ARG A 31 15.31 -19.56 27.25
N LEU A 32 14.66 -19.28 28.38
CA LEU A 32 13.49 -18.39 28.42
C LEU A 32 13.84 -16.94 28.07
N LYS A 33 15.00 -16.44 28.52
CA LYS A 33 15.48 -15.10 28.15
C LYS A 33 15.82 -15.04 26.67
N GLN A 34 16.55 -16.04 26.17
CA GLN A 34 16.93 -16.12 24.76
C GLN A 34 15.69 -16.15 23.86
N ALA A 35 14.71 -17.00 24.16
CA ALA A 35 13.47 -17.07 23.38
C ALA A 35 12.72 -15.72 23.31
N LYS A 36 12.75 -14.92 24.38
CA LYS A 36 12.17 -13.57 24.37
C LYS A 36 12.97 -12.61 23.50
N LEU A 37 14.30 -12.68 23.55
CA LEU A 37 15.17 -11.83 22.73
C LEU A 37 15.01 -12.17 21.24
N ASP A 38 15.01 -13.46 20.90
CA ASP A 38 14.84 -13.94 19.52
C ASP A 38 13.48 -13.49 18.96
N ALA A 39 12.41 -13.64 19.73
CA ALA A 39 11.08 -13.17 19.32
C ALA A 39 11.03 -11.64 19.11
N LEU A 40 11.69 -10.86 19.97
CA LEU A 40 11.78 -9.41 19.80
C LEU A 40 12.60 -9.02 18.57
N GLN A 41 13.68 -9.75 18.27
CA GLN A 41 14.47 -9.55 17.07
C GLN A 41 13.64 -9.82 15.81
N GLU A 42 12.93 -10.95 15.76
CA GLU A 42 12.07 -11.31 14.63
C GLU A 42 10.95 -10.27 14.40
N ILE A 43 10.32 -9.79 15.48
CA ILE A 43 9.31 -8.73 15.40
C ILE A 43 9.91 -7.44 14.82
N ASN A 44 11.10 -7.05 15.26
CA ASN A 44 11.75 -5.84 14.77
C ASN A 44 12.18 -5.96 13.30
N GLU A 45 12.70 -7.13 12.90
CA GLU A 45 13.02 -7.41 11.50
C GLU A 45 11.77 -7.38 10.62
N TYR A 46 10.67 -7.98 11.08
CA TYR A 46 9.39 -7.95 10.39
C TYR A 46 8.87 -6.52 10.23
N ARG A 47 8.92 -5.71 11.29
CA ARG A 47 8.54 -4.30 11.25
C ARG A 47 9.39 -3.52 10.26
N ARG A 48 10.72 -3.67 10.32
CA ARG A 48 11.65 -2.99 9.39
C ARG A 48 11.34 -3.36 7.93
N ARG A 49 11.08 -4.65 7.65
CA ARG A 49 10.69 -5.10 6.32
C ARG A 49 9.38 -4.47 5.85
N LYS A 50 8.37 -4.42 6.73
CA LYS A 50 7.07 -3.82 6.38
C LYS A 50 7.13 -2.31 6.21
N GLU A 51 7.94 -1.62 7.00
CA GLU A 51 8.19 -0.19 6.81
C GLU A 51 8.93 0.08 5.50
N GLN A 52 9.88 -0.79 5.12
CA GLN A 52 10.56 -0.67 3.84
C GLN A 52 9.59 -0.92 2.66
N GLU A 53 8.80 -1.99 2.71
CA GLU A 53 7.76 -2.27 1.70
C GLU A 53 6.77 -1.10 1.58
N LEU A 54 6.35 -0.52 2.71
CA LEU A 54 5.46 0.64 2.72
C LEU A 54 6.11 1.86 2.06
N ARG A 55 7.37 2.17 2.41
CA ARG A 55 8.10 3.31 1.82
C ARG A 55 8.32 3.13 0.32
N GLU A 56 8.63 1.93 -0.13
CA GLU A 56 8.79 1.61 -1.55
C GLU A 56 7.46 1.78 -2.29
N TYR A 57 6.36 1.30 -1.70
CA TYR A 57 5.01 1.48 -2.25
C TYR A 57 4.60 2.96 -2.28
N GLU A 58 4.87 3.72 -1.22
CA GLU A 58 4.63 5.16 -1.17
C GLU A 58 5.45 5.90 -2.21
N ALA A 59 6.75 5.61 -2.34
CA ALA A 59 7.62 6.24 -3.33
C ALA A 59 7.17 5.93 -4.77
N ALA A 60 6.78 4.69 -5.06
CA ALA A 60 6.28 4.30 -6.37
C ALA A 60 4.94 5.00 -6.72
N ASN A 61 4.06 5.19 -5.73
CA ASN A 61 2.76 5.81 -5.95
C ASN A 61 2.76 7.34 -5.81
N ALA A 62 3.74 7.92 -5.12
CA ALA A 62 3.85 9.37 -4.94
C ALA A 62 4.04 10.10 -6.28
N GLY A 63 4.73 9.48 -7.25
CA GLY A 63 4.90 10.02 -8.60
C GLY A 63 3.73 9.78 -9.55
N GLY A 64 2.80 8.89 -9.19
CA GLY A 64 1.69 8.51 -10.09
C GLY A 64 0.69 9.63 -10.33
N ALA A 65 0.51 10.54 -9.37
CA ALA A 65 -0.44 11.65 -9.50
C ALA A 65 -0.01 12.63 -10.59
N GLU A 66 1.26 13.02 -10.64
CA GLU A 66 1.78 13.96 -11.66
C GLU A 66 1.74 13.36 -13.06
N GLU A 67 2.08 12.07 -13.20
CA GLU A 67 2.03 11.39 -14.51
C GLU A 67 0.58 11.23 -15.00
N LEU A 68 -0.35 10.86 -14.11
CA LEU A 68 -1.77 10.80 -14.42
C LEU A 68 -2.34 12.16 -14.79
N GLU A 69 -1.96 13.22 -14.07
CA GLU A 69 -2.37 14.60 -14.35
C GLU A 69 -1.85 15.05 -15.72
N ARG A 70 -0.57 14.80 -16.02
CA ARG A 70 0.04 15.13 -17.32
C ARG A 70 -0.63 14.38 -18.46
N ASP A 71 -0.92 13.10 -18.28
CA ASP A 71 -1.61 12.28 -19.27
C ASP A 71 -3.06 12.75 -19.51
N ALA A 72 -3.77 13.10 -18.43
CA ALA A 72 -5.11 13.66 -18.52
C ALA A 72 -5.10 15.01 -19.26
N GLU A 73 -4.16 15.89 -18.93
CA GLU A 73 -4.01 17.20 -19.58
C GLU A 73 -3.68 17.05 -21.07
N GLN A 74 -2.78 16.14 -21.44
CA GLN A 74 -2.47 15.87 -22.85
C GLN A 74 -3.68 15.34 -23.64
N ARG A 75 -4.51 14.48 -23.02
CA ARG A 75 -5.74 13.98 -23.66
C ARG A 75 -6.75 15.11 -23.82
N ALA A 76 -6.99 15.88 -22.77
CA ALA A 76 -7.91 17.03 -22.80
C ALA A 76 -7.48 18.05 -23.87
N GLN A 77 -6.18 18.34 -23.97
CA GLN A 77 -5.66 19.28 -24.96
C GLN A 77 -5.87 18.77 -26.39
N LYS A 78 -5.61 17.49 -26.65
CA LYS A 78 -5.90 16.87 -27.97
C LYS A 78 -7.37 16.97 -28.33
N GLU A 79 -8.26 16.72 -27.37
CA GLU A 79 -9.70 16.74 -27.58
C GLU A 79 -10.21 18.16 -27.81
N LEU A 80 -9.68 19.15 -27.07
CA LEU A 80 -9.94 20.57 -27.31
C LEU A 80 -9.48 21.02 -28.71
N ASP A 81 -8.31 20.58 -29.16
CA ASP A 81 -7.80 20.91 -30.49
C ASP A 81 -8.66 20.29 -31.59
N GLU A 82 -9.14 19.06 -31.39
CA GLU A 82 -10.09 18.43 -32.30
C GLU A 82 -11.44 19.16 -32.35
N ILE A 83 -12.00 19.53 -31.19
CA ILE A 83 -13.24 20.32 -31.11
C ILE A 83 -13.07 21.64 -31.87
N ARG A 84 -11.98 22.37 -31.64
CA ARG A 84 -11.68 23.63 -32.33
C ARG A 84 -11.56 23.44 -33.84
N ARG A 85 -10.90 22.37 -34.29
CA ARG A 85 -10.75 22.03 -35.70
C ARG A 85 -12.11 21.75 -36.35
N VAL A 86 -12.94 20.92 -35.74
CA VAL A 86 -14.27 20.58 -36.27
C VAL A 86 -15.20 21.78 -36.26
N ALA A 87 -15.20 22.57 -35.18
CA ALA A 87 -15.98 23.80 -35.09
C ALA A 87 -15.57 24.80 -36.17
N GLY A 88 -14.26 25.01 -36.36
CA GLY A 88 -13.73 25.87 -37.41
C GLY A 88 -14.15 25.41 -38.81
N ALA A 89 -14.02 24.11 -39.10
CA ALA A 89 -14.36 23.54 -40.40
C ALA A 89 -15.86 23.62 -40.74
N LYS A 90 -16.75 23.55 -39.73
CA LYS A 90 -18.21 23.58 -39.94
C LYS A 90 -18.85 24.95 -39.71
N ARG A 91 -18.08 25.93 -39.22
CA ARG A 91 -18.59 27.24 -38.81
C ARG A 91 -19.43 27.90 -39.89
N ASP A 92 -18.87 28.05 -41.09
CA ASP A 92 -19.50 28.83 -42.15
C ASP A 92 -20.79 28.18 -42.65
N ALA A 93 -20.80 26.85 -42.78
CA ALA A 93 -22.00 26.09 -43.15
C ALA A 93 -23.13 26.23 -42.11
N VAL A 94 -22.79 26.24 -40.81
CA VAL A 94 -23.78 26.46 -39.74
C VAL A 94 -24.29 27.90 -39.75
N VAL A 95 -23.42 28.88 -39.98
CA VAL A 95 -23.81 30.30 -40.07
C VAL A 95 -24.76 30.51 -41.26
N GLU A 96 -24.44 29.95 -42.43
CA GLU A 96 -25.28 30.04 -43.62
C GLU A 96 -26.66 29.40 -43.37
N LEU A 97 -26.70 28.20 -42.79
CA LEU A 97 -27.95 27.53 -42.43
C LEU A 97 -28.82 28.38 -41.49
N LEU A 98 -28.21 29.01 -40.48
CA LEU A 98 -28.92 29.85 -39.51
C LEU A 98 -29.45 31.13 -40.16
N ILE A 99 -28.66 31.79 -41.02
CA ILE A 99 -29.10 32.98 -41.77
C ILE A 99 -30.27 32.62 -42.69
N ASP A 100 -30.15 31.53 -43.45
CA ASP A 100 -31.19 31.05 -44.35
C ASP A 100 -32.50 30.75 -43.59
N ALA A 101 -32.42 30.05 -42.47
CA ALA A 101 -33.58 29.71 -41.65
C ALA A 101 -34.30 30.96 -41.09
N VAL A 102 -33.56 32.03 -40.79
CA VAL A 102 -34.12 33.27 -40.23
C VAL A 102 -34.65 34.21 -41.32
N THR A 103 -34.04 34.20 -42.51
CA THR A 103 -34.34 35.17 -43.58
C THR A 103 -35.30 34.66 -44.66
N LYS A 104 -35.53 33.34 -44.75
CA LYS A 104 -36.47 32.74 -45.72
C LYS A 104 -37.79 32.38 -45.03
N PRO A 105 -38.87 33.17 -45.21
CA PRO A 105 -40.16 32.90 -44.58
C PRO A 105 -40.80 31.63 -45.16
N GLN A 106 -40.98 30.62 -44.30
CA GLN A 106 -41.80 29.45 -44.61
C GLN A 106 -43.25 29.74 -44.28
N HIS A 107 -44.10 29.74 -45.31
CA HIS A 107 -45.53 29.91 -45.16
C HIS A 107 -46.16 28.52 -45.26
N GLU A 108 -46.62 28.00 -44.13
CA GLU A 108 -47.46 26.82 -44.10
C GLU A 108 -48.88 27.22 -43.72
N LEU A 109 -49.87 26.72 -44.46
CA LEU A 109 -51.26 26.81 -44.07
C LEU A 109 -51.41 26.11 -42.73
N HIS A 110 -51.96 26.83 -41.73
CA HIS A 110 -52.25 26.25 -40.43
C HIS A 110 -53.11 24.99 -40.62
N VAL A 111 -52.85 23.93 -39.84
CA VAL A 111 -53.50 22.61 -39.98
C VAL A 111 -55.03 22.63 -39.92
N ASN A 112 -55.61 23.73 -39.46
CA ASN A 112 -57.07 23.94 -39.35
C ASN A 112 -57.59 25.00 -40.35
N ALA A 113 -56.78 25.46 -41.30
CA ALA A 113 -57.20 26.36 -42.36
C ALA A 113 -57.84 25.54 -43.49
N GLY A 114 -59.11 25.17 -43.28
CA GLY A 114 -60.05 24.63 -44.26
C GLY A 114 -61.37 25.37 -44.18
#